data_AF-A0A7C1UEM2-F1
#
_entry.id   AF-A0A7C1UEM2-F1
#
_cell.length_a   1.000
_cell.length_b   1.000
_cell.length_c   1.000
_cell.angle_alpha   90.00
_cell.angle_beta   90.00
_cell.angle_gamma   90.00
#
_symmetry.space_group_name_H-M   'P 1'
#
loop_
_entity.id
_entity.type
_entity.pdbx_description
1 polymer ?
#
loop_
_entity_poly.entity_id
_entity_poly.type
_entity_poly.pdbx_seq_one_letter_code
_entity_poly.pdbx_strand_id
1 'polypeptide(L)'
;MANRFDFDAVRRGALVTTLTVIPLAFVAGRLLSDSSVLQVPVTLLIFAGFVAGGYVAGRATSGSPAVTGTLSSLPCLVIVSIAYLAIQLASDQPVYLALIAGQYIVGTTLGMLGGALGGRSTERDEPLVRS
;
A
#
# COMPACT_ATOMS: atom_id res chain seq x y z
N MET A 1 22.26 -14.20 13.63
CA MET A 1 22.27 -13.55 12.30
C MET A 1 21.14 -12.54 12.29
N ALA A 2 21.46 -11.25 12.43
CA ALA A 2 20.46 -10.19 12.36
C ALA A 2 19.79 -10.24 10.98
N ASN A 3 18.51 -10.59 10.94
CA ASN A 3 17.76 -10.65 9.69
C ASN A 3 17.61 -9.20 9.20
N ARG A 4 18.43 -8.77 8.22
CA ARG A 4 18.42 -7.40 7.66
C ARG A 4 17.04 -6.98 7.10
N PHE A 5 16.13 -7.94 6.96
CA PHE A 5 14.74 -7.72 6.61
C PHE A 5 13.84 -8.20 7.74
N ASP A 6 13.20 -7.24 8.41
CA ASP A 6 12.17 -7.52 9.39
C ASP A 6 10.88 -7.92 8.65
N PHE A 7 10.81 -9.19 8.28
CA PHE A 7 9.69 -9.75 7.51
C PHE A 7 8.35 -9.61 8.23
N ASP A 8 8.35 -9.59 9.57
CA ASP A 8 7.14 -9.37 10.35
C ASP A 8 6.63 -7.93 10.21
N ALA A 9 7.52 -6.93 10.14
CA ALA A 9 7.15 -5.54 9.86
C ALA A 9 6.56 -5.38 8.46
N VAL A 10 7.17 -6.01 7.44
CA VAL A 10 6.66 -6.04 6.06
C VAL A 10 5.29 -6.71 6.02
N ARG A 11 5.12 -7.85 6.69
CA ARG A 11 3.87 -8.60 6.74
C ARG A 11 2.74 -7.82 7.41
N ARG A 12 3.01 -7.09 8.49
CA ARG A 12 2.01 -6.25 9.16
C ARG A 12 1.55 -5.11 8.26
N GLY A 13 2.48 -4.40 7.62
CA GLY A 13 2.14 -3.34 6.67
C GLY A 13 1.36 -3.86 5.46
N ALA A 14 1.77 -5.02 4.93
CA ALA A 14 1.06 -5.70 3.86
C ALA A 14 -0.38 -6.03 4.26
N LEU A 15 -0.58 -6.65 5.42
CA LEU A 15 -1.92 -6.99 5.92
C LEU A 15 -2.82 -5.76 6.06
N VAL A 16 -2.30 -4.67 6.63
CA VAL A 16 -3.05 -3.41 6.77
C VAL A 16 -3.41 -2.83 5.40
N THR A 17 -2.46 -2.82 4.47
CA THR A 17 -2.70 -2.32 3.10
C THR A 17 -3.76 -3.18 2.40
N THR A 18 -3.62 -4.50 2.46
CA THR A 18 -4.53 -5.45 1.80
C THR A 18 -5.93 -5.36 2.39
N LEU A 19 -6.07 -5.32 3.72
CA LEU A 19 -7.36 -5.22 4.40
C LEU A 19 -8.08 -3.89 4.15
N THR A 20 -7.35 -2.82 3.88
CA THR A 20 -7.97 -1.51 3.59
C THR A 20 -8.26 -1.33 2.11
N VAL A 21 -7.30 -1.66 1.24
CA VAL A 21 -7.37 -1.39 -0.20
C VAL A 21 -8.29 -2.37 -0.93
N ILE A 22 -8.30 -3.67 -0.59
CA ILE A 22 -9.17 -4.65 -1.28
C ILE A 22 -10.66 -4.33 -1.14
N PRO A 23 -11.23 -4.15 0.06
CA PRO A 23 -12.66 -3.85 0.18
C PRO A 23 -12.98 -2.50 -0.47
N LEU A 24 -12.06 -1.54 -0.40
CA LEU A 24 -12.25 -0.28 -1.11
C LEU A 24 -12.25 -0.43 -2.62
N ALA A 25 -11.34 -1.23 -3.19
CA ALA A 25 -11.29 -1.50 -4.62
C ALA A 25 -12.54 -2.27 -5.08
N PHE A 26 -13.09 -3.14 -4.24
CA PHE A 26 -14.35 -3.83 -4.52
C PHE A 26 -15.54 -2.86 -4.55
N VAL A 27 -15.66 -2.02 -3.52
CA VAL A 27 -16.69 -0.97 -3.44
C VAL A 27 -16.54 0.02 -4.59
N ALA A 28 -15.29 0.37 -4.94
CA ALA A 28 -14.94 1.18 -6.09
C ALA A 28 -15.52 0.57 -7.36
N GLY A 29 -15.18 -0.68 -7.68
CA GLY A 29 -15.66 -1.37 -8.88
C GLY A 29 -17.17 -1.49 -8.99
N ARG A 30 -17.90 -1.44 -7.87
CA ARG A 30 -19.38 -1.48 -7.83
C ARG A 30 -20.04 -0.11 -7.92
N LEU A 31 -19.42 0.94 -7.38
CA LEU A 31 -19.99 2.30 -7.34
C LEU A 31 -19.56 3.16 -8.54
N LEU A 32 -18.39 2.87 -9.11
CA LEU A 32 -17.81 3.64 -10.22
C LEU A 32 -18.41 3.33 -11.57
N SER A 33 -19.16 2.24 -11.69
CA SER A 33 -19.89 1.93 -12.92
C SER A 33 -20.92 3.02 -13.28
N ASP A 34 -21.43 3.78 -12.31
CA ASP A 34 -22.55 4.71 -12.50
C ASP A 34 -22.24 6.18 -12.14
N SER A 35 -21.12 6.50 -11.48
CA SER A 35 -20.89 7.83 -10.90
C SER A 35 -19.42 8.28 -10.93
N SER A 36 -19.13 9.32 -11.71
CA SER A 36 -17.81 9.98 -11.74
C SER A 36 -17.50 10.79 -10.46
N VAL A 37 -18.53 11.19 -9.72
CA VAL A 37 -18.39 12.04 -8.51
C VAL A 37 -17.71 11.27 -7.37
N LEU A 38 -17.93 9.97 -7.28
CA LEU A 38 -17.34 9.12 -6.23
C LEU A 38 -15.92 8.64 -6.58
N GLN A 39 -15.43 8.90 -7.79
CA GLN A 39 -14.13 8.42 -8.25
C GLN A 39 -12.95 9.04 -7.52
N VAL A 40 -13.00 10.35 -7.33
CA VAL A 40 -11.95 11.10 -6.62
C VAL A 40 -11.83 10.68 -5.15
N PRO A 41 -12.91 10.66 -4.33
CA PRO A 41 -12.80 10.30 -2.92
C PRO A 41 -12.37 8.84 -2.70
N VAL A 42 -12.83 7.91 -3.55
CA VAL A 42 -12.42 6.50 -3.48
C VAL A 42 -10.93 6.34 -3.81
N THR A 43 -10.45 7.05 -4.83
CA THR A 43 -9.02 7.05 -5.19
C THR A 43 -8.16 7.61 -4.05
N LEU A 44 -8.60 8.70 -3.41
CA LEU A 44 -7.92 9.27 -2.25
C LEU A 44 -7.84 8.30 -1.07
N LEU A 45 -8.92 7.57 -0.79
CA LEU A 45 -8.92 6.57 0.27
C LEU A 45 -8.00 5.38 -0.03
N ILE A 46 -7.91 4.95 -1.30
CA ILE A 46 -6.95 3.92 -1.73
C ILE A 46 -5.52 4.41 -1.47
N PHE A 47 -5.20 5.65 -1.82
CA PHE A 47 -3.89 6.24 -1.53
C PHE A 47 -3.61 6.32 -0.04
N ALA A 48 -4.60 6.71 0.76
CA ALA A 48 -4.49 6.72 2.22
C ALA A 48 -4.20 5.31 2.77
N GLY A 49 -4.81 4.25 2.20
CA GLY A 49 -4.53 2.87 2.55
C GLY A 49 -3.07 2.45 2.31
N PHE A 50 -2.51 2.82 1.15
CA PHE A 50 -1.09 2.58 0.84
C PHE A 50 -0.14 3.33 1.79
N VAL A 51 -0.43 4.60 2.08
CA VAL A 51 0.37 5.40 3.02
C VAL A 51 0.27 4.83 4.44
N ALA A 52 -0.92 4.45 4.89
CA ALA A 52 -1.15 3.87 6.21
C ALA A 52 -0.43 2.53 6.39
N GLY A 53 -0.52 1.64 5.39
CA GLY A 53 0.20 0.36 5.41
C GLY A 53 1.71 0.53 5.41
N GLY A 54 2.23 1.45 4.58
CA GLY A 54 3.64 1.84 4.60
C GLY A 54 4.07 2.42 5.94
N TYR A 55 3.25 3.27 6.55
CA TYR A 55 3.49 3.87 7.87
C TYR A 55 3.59 2.82 8.97
N VAL A 56 2.67 1.85 9.00
CA VAL A 56 2.72 0.73 9.96
C VAL A 56 3.98 -0.12 9.76
N ALA A 57 4.36 -0.41 8.51
CA ALA A 57 5.58 -1.15 8.21
C ALA A 57 6.85 -0.39 8.65
N GLY A 58 6.89 0.91 8.38
CA GLY A 58 8.00 1.79 8.75
C GLY A 58 8.15 1.95 10.26
N ARG A 59 7.03 2.01 11.00
CA ARG A 59 7.05 2.12 12.47
C ARG A 59 7.50 0.83 13.15
N ALA A 60 7.21 -0.31 12.53
CA ALA A 60 7.55 -1.64 13.06
C ALA A 60 8.98 -2.10 12.72
N THR A 61 9.70 -1.42 11.82
CA THR A 61 11.05 -1.81 11.42
C THR A 61 12.11 -1.05 12.22
N SER A 62 13.18 -1.73 12.58
CA SER A 62 14.39 -1.14 13.18
C SER A 62 15.48 -0.81 12.14
N GLY A 63 15.25 -1.19 10.87
CA GLY A 63 16.17 -1.03 9.75
C GLY A 63 15.89 0.19 8.90
N SER A 64 15.66 -0.01 7.59
CA SER A 64 15.39 1.07 6.63
C SER A 64 13.88 1.27 6.41
N PRO A 65 13.24 2.28 7.04
CA PRO A 65 11.78 2.41 7.07
C PRO A 65 11.16 2.66 5.69
N ALA A 66 11.85 3.41 4.83
CA ALA A 66 11.42 3.69 3.46
C ALA A 66 11.41 2.41 2.58
N VAL A 67 12.42 1.55 2.72
CA VAL A 67 12.52 0.29 1.98
C VAL A 67 11.49 -0.71 2.49
N THR A 68 11.29 -0.81 3.81
CA THR A 68 10.25 -1.66 4.40
C THR A 68 8.85 -1.21 4.00
N GLY A 69 8.58 0.10 3.97
CA GLY A 69 7.31 0.65 3.47
C GLY A 69 7.05 0.28 2.01
N THR A 70 8.05 0.40 1.14
CA THR A 70 7.97 -0.01 -0.27
C THR A 70 7.68 -1.51 -0.40
N LEU A 71 8.43 -2.36 0.32
CA LEU A 71 8.27 -3.81 0.30
C LEU A 71 6.90 -4.26 0.82
N SER A 72 6.34 -3.55 1.81
CA SER A 72 5.01 -3.87 2.36
C SER A 72 3.87 -3.62 1.36
N SER A 73 4.10 -2.74 0.37
CA SER A 73 3.11 -2.35 -0.63
C SER A 73 3.06 -3.32 -1.82
N LEU A 74 4.19 -3.99 -2.12
CA LEU A 74 4.31 -4.94 -3.23
C LEU A 74 3.29 -6.08 -3.19
N PRO A 75 3.08 -6.81 -2.07
CA PRO A 75 2.10 -7.89 -2.04
C PRO A 75 0.68 -7.38 -2.34
N CYS A 76 0.32 -6.21 -1.85
CA CYS A 76 -0.98 -5.61 -2.15
C CYS A 76 -1.10 -5.26 -3.65
N LEU A 77 -0.05 -4.68 -4.24
CA LEU A 77 -0.04 -4.37 -5.69
C LEU A 77 -0.15 -5.63 -6.55
N VAL A 78 0.52 -6.72 -6.15
CA VAL A 78 0.42 -8.02 -6.83
C VAL A 78 -1.01 -8.55 -6.78
N ILE A 79 -1.64 -8.54 -5.60
CA ILE A 79 -3.03 -9.00 -5.45
C ILE A 79 -4.00 -8.17 -6.31
N VAL A 80 -3.87 -6.84 -6.28
CA VAL A 80 -4.71 -5.95 -7.08
C VAL A 80 -4.48 -6.16 -8.58
N SER A 81 -3.23 -6.36 -9.00
CA SER A 81 -2.90 -6.65 -10.40
C SER A 81 -3.50 -7.97 -10.87
N ILE A 82 -3.43 -9.02 -10.06
CA ILE A 82 -4.03 -10.33 -10.37
C ILE A 82 -5.56 -10.19 -10.46
N ALA A 83 -6.19 -9.48 -9.52
CA ALA A 83 -7.63 -9.25 -9.56
C ALA A 83 -8.05 -8.46 -10.81
N TYR A 84 -7.31 -7.41 -11.17
CA TYR A 84 -7.55 -6.63 -12.37
C TYR A 84 -7.42 -7.48 -13.64
N LEU A 85 -6.33 -8.27 -13.76
CA LEU A 85 -6.13 -9.19 -14.87
C LEU A 85 -7.25 -10.23 -14.97
N ALA A 86 -7.70 -10.80 -13.84
CA ALA A 86 -8.79 -11.77 -13.80
C ALA A 86 -10.13 -11.17 -14.26
N ILE A 87 -10.45 -9.94 -13.82
CA ILE A 87 -11.65 -9.22 -14.27
C ILE A 87 -11.56 -8.92 -15.77
N GLN A 88 -10.39 -8.50 -16.24
CA GLN A 88 -10.20 -8.12 -17.64
C GLN A 88 -10.27 -9.33 -18.57
N LEU A 89 -9.69 -10.47 -18.17
CA LEU A 89 -9.86 -11.77 -18.86
C LEU A 89 -11.33 -12.20 -18.89
N ALA A 90 -12.06 -12.04 -17.79
CA ALA A 90 -13.48 -12.40 -17.72
C ALA A 90 -14.37 -11.47 -18.55
N SER A 91 -13.91 -10.25 -18.84
CA SER A 91 -14.67 -9.22 -19.56
C SER A 91 -14.26 -9.08 -21.04
N ASP A 92 -13.29 -9.89 -21.51
CA ASP A 92 -12.71 -9.86 -22.86
C ASP A 92 -12.25 -8.46 -23.31
N GLN A 93 -11.78 -7.65 -22.34
CA GLN A 93 -11.32 -6.28 -22.56
C GLN A 93 -9.80 -6.24 -22.75
N PRO A 94 -9.26 -5.29 -23.54
CA PRO A 94 -7.83 -5.16 -23.73
C PRO A 94 -7.10 -4.82 -22.41
N VAL A 95 -6.01 -5.55 -22.14
CA VAL A 95 -5.19 -5.34 -20.95
C VAL A 95 -4.23 -4.17 -21.18
N TYR A 96 -4.43 -3.09 -20.44
CA TYR A 96 -3.55 -1.92 -20.48
C TYR A 96 -2.39 -2.08 -19.50
N LEU A 97 -1.28 -2.69 -19.96
CA LEU A 97 -0.06 -2.85 -19.16
C LEU A 97 0.49 -1.51 -18.62
N ALA A 98 0.29 -0.41 -19.35
CA ALA A 98 0.70 0.92 -18.92
C ALA A 98 -0.02 1.38 -17.63
N LEU A 99 -1.29 1.02 -17.45
CA LEU A 99 -2.04 1.33 -16.23
C LEU A 99 -1.51 0.52 -15.04
N ILE A 100 -1.19 -0.75 -15.27
CA ILE A 100 -0.59 -1.62 -14.25
C ILE A 100 0.75 -1.00 -13.82
N ALA A 101 1.65 -0.70 -14.77
CA ALA A 101 2.95 -0.09 -14.47
C ALA A 101 2.81 1.23 -13.70
N GLY A 102 1.88 2.11 -14.10
CA GLY A 102 1.60 3.35 -13.40
C GLY A 102 1.16 3.14 -11.95
N GLN A 103 0.29 2.15 -11.70
CA GLN A 103 -0.18 1.82 -10.36
C GLN A 103 0.94 1.29 -9.46
N TYR A 104 1.89 0.52 -10.00
CA TYR A 104 3.08 0.12 -9.25
C TYR A 104 3.94 1.33 -8.85
N ILE A 105 4.18 2.27 -9.76
CA ILE A 105 4.97 3.48 -9.46
C ILE A 105 4.30 4.31 -8.37
N VAL A 106 2.99 4.58 -8.50
CA VAL A 106 2.23 5.36 -7.53
C VAL A 106 2.18 4.65 -6.18
N GLY A 107 1.83 3.36 -6.17
CA GLY A 107 1.71 2.56 -4.95
C GLY A 107 3.04 2.42 -4.20
N THR A 108 4.15 2.19 -4.91
CA THR A 108 5.48 2.10 -4.28
C THR A 108 5.96 3.44 -3.74
N THR A 109 5.67 4.54 -4.42
CA THR A 109 6.02 5.89 -3.96
C THR A 109 5.22 6.27 -2.71
N LEU A 110 3.92 5.96 -2.68
CA LEU A 110 3.06 6.16 -1.50
C LEU A 110 3.46 5.26 -0.33
N GLY A 111 3.79 4.00 -0.60
CA GLY A 111 4.31 3.07 0.39
C GLY A 111 5.64 3.50 1.00
N MET A 112 6.53 4.04 0.16
CA MET A 112 7.80 4.62 0.59
C MET A 112 7.58 5.87 1.45
N LEU A 113 6.68 6.77 1.03
CA LEU A 113 6.27 7.94 1.80
C LEU A 113 5.71 7.56 3.17
N GLY A 114 4.79 6.59 3.21
CA GLY A 114 4.25 6.03 4.45
C GLY A 114 5.37 5.49 5.34
N GLY A 115 6.25 4.64 4.79
CA GLY A 115 7.37 4.05 5.51
C GLY A 115 8.33 5.08 6.11
N ALA A 116 8.66 6.12 5.34
CA ALA A 116 9.52 7.21 5.80
C ALA A 116 8.87 8.02 6.94
N LEU A 117 7.57 8.29 6.87
CA LEU A 117 6.82 8.97 7.94
C LEU A 117 6.72 8.10 9.21
N GLY A 118 6.54 6.79 9.05
CA GLY A 118 6.48 5.82 10.14
C GLY A 118 7.80 5.73 10.91
N GLY A 119 8.92 5.61 10.20
CA GLY A 119 10.24 5.54 10.80
C GLY A 119 10.62 6.78 11.60
N ARG A 120 10.34 7.98 11.06
CA ARG A 120 10.59 9.25 11.75
C ARG A 120 9.77 9.43 13.03
N SER A 121 8.59 8.82 13.10
CA SER A 121 7.74 8.88 14.29
C SER A 121 8.34 8.05 15.43
N THR A 122 8.95 6.90 15.11
CA THR A 122 9.64 6.04 16.08
C THR A 122 10.88 6.71 16.67
N GLU A 123 11.71 7.36 15.84
CA GLU A 123 12.90 8.11 16.31
C GLU A 123 12.54 9.27 17.24
N ARG A 124 11.34 9.86 17.07
CA ARG A 124 10.87 11.01 17.86
C ARG A 124 10.25 10.61 19.21
N ASP A 125 9.81 9.36 19.37
CA ASP A 125 9.24 8.84 20.62
C ASP A 125 10.34 8.37 21.60
N GLU A 126 11.58 8.16 21.13
CA GLU A 126 12.71 7.69 21.95
C GLU A 126 13.44 8.70 22.89
N PRO A 127 13.28 10.05 22.83
CA PRO A 127 14.07 10.95 23.66
C PRO A 127 13.53 11.21 25.08
N LEU A 128 12.40 10.62 25.50
CA LEU A 128 11.76 10.95 26.79
C LEU A 128 11.84 9.88 27.89
N VAL A 129 12.48 8.73 27.66
CA VAL A 129 12.56 7.63 28.65
C VAL A 129 13.91 7.58 29.39
N ARG A 130 14.84 8.51 29.09
CA ARG A 130 16.11 8.65 29.82
C ARG A 130 16.15 9.97 30.58
N SER A 131 15.43 10.06 31.69
CA SER A 131 15.67 11.06 32.75
C SER A 131 15.51 10.41 34.11
#